data_AF-A0A455U4R0-F1
#
_entry.id   AF-A0A455U4R0-F1
#
_cell.length_a   1.000
_cell.length_b   1.000
_cell.length_c   1.000
_cell.angle_alpha   90.00
_cell.angle_beta   90.00
_cell.angle_gamma   90.00
#
_symmetry.space_group_name_H-M   'P 1'
#
loop_
_entity.id
_entity.type
_entity.pdbx_description
1 polymer ?
#
loop_
_entity_poly.entity_id
_entity_poly.type
_entity_poly.pdbx_seq_one_letter_code
_entity_poly.pdbx_strand_id
1 'polypeptide(L)'
;MFAALMYTIESPEAGFTSIPMSMYWAIVSMTTVGYGDIVPATSLGKSITVVLMLLGYSIIAVPTGVFSAQVIRSIREERYSEEACPGCGYDRHEKRARYCLRCGTWLDEDSEDPRKANNEPASE
;
A
#
# COMPACT_ATOMS: atom_id res chain seq x y z
N MET A 1 19.69 -7.69 -18.26
CA MET A 1 19.87 -6.74 -19.38
C MET A 1 20.78 -5.58 -18.99
N PHE A 2 20.40 -4.72 -18.03
CA PHE A 2 21.24 -3.59 -17.59
C PHE A 2 22.65 -4.00 -17.14
N ALA A 3 22.78 -5.10 -16.39
CA ALA A 3 24.08 -5.66 -16.01
C ALA A 3 24.97 -6.03 -17.21
N ALA A 4 24.40 -6.66 -18.24
CA ALA A 4 25.15 -7.04 -19.44
C ALA A 4 25.55 -5.81 -20.26
N LEU A 5 24.66 -4.84 -20.41
CA LEU A 5 24.97 -3.56 -21.07
C LEU A 5 26.11 -2.84 -20.36
N MET A 6 26.05 -2.73 -19.03
CA MET A 6 27.11 -2.09 -18.24
C MET A 6 28.45 -2.81 -18.37
N TYR A 7 28.46 -4.14 -18.29
CA TYR A 7 29.67 -4.93 -18.51
C TYR A 7 30.31 -4.66 -19.88
N THR A 8 29.52 -4.38 -20.92
CA THR A 8 30.07 -4.10 -22.26
C THR A 8 30.53 -2.67 -22.48
N ILE A 9 29.99 -1.69 -21.77
CA ILE A 9 30.26 -0.25 -22.01
C ILE A 9 31.20 0.36 -20.97
N GLU A 10 31.28 -0.21 -19.77
CA GLU A 10 32.14 0.27 -18.69
C GLU A 10 33.46 -0.52 -18.65
N SER A 11 34.52 0.15 -18.19
CA SER A 11 35.81 -0.52 -18.03
C SER A 11 35.86 -1.37 -16.75
N PRO A 12 36.71 -2.41 -16.70
CA PRO A 12 36.94 -3.20 -15.49
C PRO A 12 37.44 -2.35 -14.30
N GLU A 13 38.10 -1.22 -14.56
CA GLU A 13 38.61 -0.30 -13.53
C GLU A 13 37.48 0.36 -12.75
N ALA A 14 36.30 0.53 -13.37
CA ALA A 14 35.11 1.07 -12.72
C ALA A 14 34.36 0.02 -11.85
N GLY A 15 34.89 -1.21 -11.74
CA GLY A 15 34.32 -2.30 -10.94
C GLY A 15 33.45 -3.30 -11.73
N PHE A 16 33.24 -3.06 -13.03
CA PHE A 16 32.47 -3.95 -13.92
C PHE A 16 33.34 -5.11 -14.46
N THR A 17 33.96 -5.87 -13.57
CA THR A 17 34.95 -6.91 -13.91
C THR A 17 34.34 -8.22 -14.41
N SER A 18 33.07 -8.47 -14.12
CA SER A 18 32.35 -9.67 -14.53
C SER A 18 30.83 -9.43 -14.58
N ILE A 19 30.11 -10.32 -15.26
CA ILE A 19 28.64 -10.24 -15.33
C ILE A 19 27.99 -10.31 -13.92
N PRO A 20 28.40 -11.21 -13.01
CA PRO A 20 27.85 -11.23 -11.64
C PRO A 20 28.08 -9.92 -10.87
N MET A 21 29.26 -9.29 -10.98
CA MET A 21 29.52 -7.99 -10.35
C MET A 21 28.62 -6.89 -10.92
N SER A 22 28.41 -6.90 -12.24
CA SER A 22 27.50 -5.98 -12.90
C SER A 22 26.03 -6.22 -12.52
N MET A 23 25.65 -7.47 -12.22
CA MET A 23 24.34 -7.83 -11.66
C MET A 23 24.17 -7.31 -10.24
N TYR A 24 25.19 -7.46 -9.40
CA TYR A 24 25.21 -6.90 -8.05
C TYR A 24 24.99 -5.39 -8.09
N TRP A 25 25.74 -4.67 -8.93
CA TRP A 25 25.54 -3.23 -9.15
C TRP A 25 24.12 -2.89 -9.59
N ALA A 26 23.57 -3.65 -10.55
CA ALA A 26 22.22 -3.42 -11.06
C ALA A 26 21.15 -3.62 -9.98
N ILE A 27 21.29 -4.64 -9.13
CA ILE A 27 20.37 -4.91 -8.02
C ILE A 27 20.44 -3.77 -7.01
N VAL A 28 21.64 -3.42 -6.53
CA VAL A 28 21.87 -2.36 -5.52
C VAL A 28 21.35 -1.00 -5.99
N SER A 29 21.53 -0.69 -7.29
CA SER A 29 21.03 0.55 -7.88
C SER A 29 19.51 0.54 -8.05
N MET A 30 18.95 -0.58 -8.53
CA MET A 30 17.50 -0.72 -8.75
C MET A 30 16.71 -0.72 -7.44
N THR A 31 17.26 -1.31 -6.37
CA THR A 31 16.66 -1.29 -5.02
C THR A 31 16.90 0.01 -4.27
N THR A 32 17.51 1.01 -4.92
CA THR A 32 17.83 2.33 -4.34
C THR A 32 18.80 2.31 -3.16
N VAL A 33 19.51 1.19 -2.94
CA VAL A 33 20.50 1.06 -1.84
C VAL A 33 21.75 1.90 -2.14
N GLY A 34 22.30 1.78 -3.35
CA GLY A 34 23.35 2.66 -3.85
C GLY A 34 24.62 2.75 -3.00
N TYR A 35 25.28 1.62 -2.69
CA TYR A 35 26.51 1.60 -1.89
C TYR A 35 27.65 2.48 -2.44
N GLY A 36 27.69 2.70 -3.76
CA GLY A 36 28.69 3.55 -4.41
C GLY A 36 30.07 2.90 -4.56
N ASP A 37 30.17 1.60 -4.29
CA ASP A 37 31.37 0.77 -4.47
C ASP A 37 31.66 0.49 -5.96
N ILE A 38 30.62 0.42 -6.79
CA ILE A 38 30.72 0.32 -8.25
C ILE A 38 29.88 1.45 -8.83
N VAL A 39 30.48 2.26 -9.72
CA VAL A 39 29.79 3.38 -10.36
C VAL A 39 30.21 3.49 -11.82
N PRO A 40 29.27 3.76 -12.74
CA PRO A 40 29.61 3.97 -14.14
C PRO A 40 30.45 5.23 -14.32
N ALA A 41 31.60 5.08 -14.98
CA ALA A 41 32.48 6.18 -15.31
C ALA A 41 32.02 6.89 -16.60
N THR A 42 31.50 6.12 -17.56
CA THR A 42 31.15 6.64 -18.89
C THR A 42 29.86 7.47 -18.88
N SER A 43 29.78 8.46 -19.77
CA SER A 43 28.55 9.25 -19.95
C SER A 43 27.35 8.40 -20.39
N LEU A 44 27.61 7.35 -21.18
CA LEU A 44 26.58 6.42 -21.63
C LEU A 44 26.06 5.55 -20.48
N GLY A 45 26.95 4.99 -19.66
CA GLY A 45 26.59 4.21 -18.48
C GLY A 45 25.82 5.03 -17.45
N LYS A 46 26.21 6.29 -17.24
CA LYS A 46 25.44 7.23 -16.40
C LYS A 46 24.02 7.45 -16.93
N SER A 47 23.86 7.63 -18.24
CA SER A 47 22.53 7.80 -18.85
C SER A 47 21.64 6.56 -18.67
N ILE A 48 22.21 5.36 -18.86
CA ILE A 48 21.51 4.09 -18.63
C ILE A 48 21.13 3.93 -17.15
N THR A 49 21.98 4.40 -16.24
CA THR A 49 21.72 4.35 -14.80
C THR A 49 20.52 5.19 -14.40
N VAL A 50 20.37 6.38 -14.97
CA VAL A 50 19.17 7.22 -14.74
C VAL A 50 17.90 6.48 -15.17
N VAL A 51 17.92 5.83 -16.34
CA VAL A 51 16.77 5.03 -16.82
C VAL A 51 16.50 3.85 -15.89
N LEU A 52 17.53 3.13 -15.45
CA LEU A 52 17.40 2.01 -14.51
C LEU A 52 16.75 2.46 -13.19
N MET A 53 17.18 3.61 -12.64
CA MET A 53 16.61 4.15 -11.39
C MET A 53 15.12 4.46 -11.54
N LEU A 54 14.71 5.11 -12.64
CA LEU A 54 13.29 5.43 -12.90
C LEU A 54 12.43 4.16 -13.04
N LEU A 55 12.96 3.12 -13.69
CA LEU A 55 12.30 1.83 -13.78
C LEU A 55 12.21 1.12 -12.42
N GLY A 56 13.27 1.19 -11.60
CA GLY A 56 13.28 0.65 -10.24
C GLY A 56 12.15 1.20 -9.38
N TYR A 57 11.98 2.54 -9.36
CA TYR A 57 10.87 3.18 -8.65
C TYR A 57 9.49 2.73 -9.16
N SER A 58 9.35 2.61 -10.49
CA SER A 58 8.09 2.18 -11.10
C SER A 58 7.71 0.75 -10.68
N ILE A 59 8.70 -0.14 -10.57
CA ILE A 59 8.51 -1.54 -10.15
C ILE A 59 8.13 -1.63 -8.68
N ILE A 60 8.68 -0.77 -7.80
CA ILE A 60 8.35 -0.78 -6.36
C ILE A 60 6.94 -0.21 -6.11
N ALA A 61 6.52 0.79 -6.89
CA ALA A 61 5.23 1.47 -6.68
C ALA A 61 4.00 0.54 -6.81
N VAL A 62 4.00 -0.37 -7.78
CA VAL A 62 2.86 -1.27 -8.06
C VAL A 62 2.58 -2.26 -6.91
N PRO A 63 3.52 -3.10 -6.46
CA PRO A 63 3.29 -4.05 -5.37
C PRO A 63 2.95 -3.34 -4.06
N THR A 64 3.61 -2.21 -3.75
CA THR A 64 3.25 -1.39 -2.60
C THR A 64 1.80 -0.91 -2.69
N GLY A 65 1.38 -0.37 -3.83
CA GLY A 65 0.00 0.11 -4.04
C GLY A 65 -1.05 -1.00 -3.90
N VAL A 66 -0.80 -2.18 -4.47
CA VAL A 66 -1.70 -3.34 -4.36
C VAL A 66 -1.80 -3.81 -2.91
N PHE A 67 -0.67 -3.97 -2.23
CA PHE A 67 -0.63 -4.41 -0.85
C PHE A 67 -1.32 -3.41 0.09
N SER A 68 -1.04 -2.11 -0.08
CA SER A 68 -1.72 -1.06 0.68
C SER A 68 -3.23 -1.07 0.46
N ALA A 69 -3.69 -1.28 -0.79
CA ALA A 69 -5.12 -1.38 -1.08
C ALA A 69 -5.78 -2.58 -0.39
N GLN A 70 -5.09 -3.72 -0.30
CA GLN A 70 -5.57 -4.90 0.42
C GLN A 70 -5.68 -4.64 1.93
N VAL A 71 -4.64 -4.04 2.53
CA VAL A 71 -4.63 -3.70 3.95
C VAL A 71 -5.73 -2.68 4.30
N ILE A 72 -5.93 -1.66 3.46
CA ILE A 72 -7.00 -0.67 3.67
C ILE A 72 -8.37 -1.34 3.58
N ARG A 73 -8.55 -2.28 2.63
CA ARG A 73 -9.79 -3.05 2.50
C ARG A 73 -10.06 -3.91 3.72
N SER A 74 -9.06 -4.65 4.23
CA SER A 74 -9.23 -5.50 5.41
C SER A 74 -9.57 -4.69 6.66
N ILE A 75 -8.87 -3.56 6.89
CA ILE A 75 -9.18 -2.65 8.00
C ILE A 75 -10.63 -2.12 7.89
N ARG A 76 -11.06 -1.78 6.68
CA ARG A 76 -12.43 -1.30 6.44
C ARG A 76 -13.48 -2.38 6.74
N GLU A 77 -13.24 -3.60 6.28
CA GLU A 77 -14.12 -4.75 6.52
C GLU A 77 -14.21 -5.12 8.00
N GLU A 78 -13.11 -4.97 8.76
CA GLU A 78 -13.13 -5.16 10.21
C GLU A 78 -13.92 -4.06 10.94
N ARG A 79 -13.79 -2.80 10.49
CA ARG A 79 -14.31 -1.63 11.21
C ARG A 79 -15.77 -1.30 10.90
N TYR A 80 -16.22 -1.49 9.66
CA TYR A 80 -17.54 -1.06 9.20
C TYR A 80 -18.46 -2.25 8.92
N SER A 81 -19.74 -2.14 9.26
CA SER A 81 -20.80 -3.05 8.83
C SER A 81 -21.26 -2.68 7.41
N GLU A 82 -21.60 -3.70 6.62
CA GLU A 82 -22.23 -3.55 5.31
C GLU A 82 -23.77 -3.44 5.40
N GLU A 83 -24.34 -3.61 6.59
CA GLU A 83 -25.78 -3.51 6.81
C GLU A 83 -26.28 -2.06 6.66
N ALA A 84 -27.37 -1.92 5.92
CA ALA A 84 -28.07 -0.65 5.78
C ALA A 84 -28.93 -0.39 7.02
N CYS A 85 -29.00 0.87 7.46
CA CYS A 85 -29.89 1.28 8.53
C CYS A 85 -31.35 0.95 8.18
N PRO A 86 -32.11 0.26 9.04
CA PRO A 86 -33.51 -0.08 8.76
C PRO A 86 -34.45 1.14 8.72
N GLY A 87 -34.05 2.27 9.33
CA GLY A 87 -34.86 3.48 9.37
C GLY A 87 -34.71 4.40 8.17
N CYS A 88 -33.50 4.53 7.60
CA CYS A 88 -33.23 5.49 6.53
C CYS A 88 -32.41 4.94 5.35
N GLY A 89 -31.98 3.68 5.40
CA GLY A 89 -31.19 3.04 4.35
C GLY A 89 -29.74 3.52 4.23
N TYR A 90 -29.24 4.36 5.14
CA TYR A 90 -27.83 4.76 5.16
C TYR A 90 -26.91 3.55 5.44
N ASP A 91 -25.83 3.39 4.69
CA ASP A 91 -24.86 2.30 4.79
C ASP A 91 -23.55 2.77 5.46
N ARG A 92 -22.64 1.83 5.80
CA ARG A 92 -21.31 2.09 6.39
C ARG A 92 -21.31 2.63 7.82
N HIS A 93 -22.03 1.96 8.70
CA HIS A 93 -21.86 2.18 10.13
C HIS A 93 -20.57 1.51 10.61
N GLU A 94 -19.91 2.07 11.62
CA GLU A 94 -18.92 1.27 12.35
C GLU A 94 -19.64 0.07 12.99
N LYS A 95 -19.00 -1.10 13.06
CA LYS A 95 -19.64 -2.31 13.63
C LYS A 95 -20.10 -2.14 15.09
N ARG A 96 -19.56 -1.15 15.80
CA ARG A 96 -19.92 -0.84 17.20
C ARG A 96 -20.86 0.37 17.32
N ALA A 97 -21.36 0.89 16.21
CA ALA A 97 -22.27 2.01 16.21
C ALA A 97 -23.64 1.56 16.71
N ARG A 98 -24.04 2.03 17.90
CA ARG A 98 -25.37 1.73 18.46
C ARG A 98 -26.51 2.52 17.81
N TYR A 99 -26.19 3.66 17.20
CA TYR A 99 -27.16 4.54 16.56
C TYR A 99 -26.70 4.92 15.16
N CYS A 100 -27.65 5.07 14.24
CA CYS A 100 -27.39 5.61 12.92
C CYS A 100 -27.03 7.11 13.01
N LEU A 101 -25.89 7.48 12.43
CA LEU A 101 -25.41 8.87 12.42
C LEU A 101 -26.33 9.85 11.67
N ARG A 102 -27.21 9.33 10.81
CA ARG A 102 -28.08 10.15 9.94
C ARG A 102 -29.48 10.35 10.53
N CYS A 103 -30.11 9.30 11.04
CA CYS A 103 -31.50 9.35 11.51
C CYS A 103 -31.68 8.97 12.98
N GLY A 104 -30.63 8.53 13.68
CA GLY A 104 -30.70 8.14 15.09
C GLY A 104 -31.43 6.82 15.36
N THR A 105 -31.73 6.03 14.34
CA THR A 105 -32.28 4.68 14.49
C THR A 105 -31.29 3.80 15.26
N TRP A 106 -31.80 2.99 16.18
CA TRP A 106 -31.01 2.00 16.91
C TRP A 106 -30.55 0.88 15.97
N LEU A 107 -29.27 0.50 16.07
CA LEU A 107 -28.63 -0.47 15.17
C LEU A 107 -28.11 -1.72 15.88
N ASP A 108 -28.10 -1.73 17.21
CA ASP A 108 -27.58 -2.85 17.99
C ASP A 108 -28.66 -3.93 18.13
N GLU A 109 -28.48 -5.07 17.47
CA GLU A 109 -29.47 -6.17 17.49
C GLU A 109 -29.38 -7.03 18.76
N ASP A 110 -28.21 -7.03 19.43
CA ASP A 110 -27.94 -7.84 20.61
C ASP A 110 -28.46 -7.19 21.90
N SER A 111 -28.82 -5.91 21.86
CA SER A 111 -29.31 -5.17 23.02
C SER A 111 -30.55 -4.34 22.72
N GLU A 112 -31.42 -4.20 23.73
CA GLU A 112 -32.65 -3.43 23.58
C GLU A 112 -32.37 -1.92 23.47
N ASP A 113 -33.16 -1.24 22.63
CA ASP A 113 -33.10 0.22 22.51
C ASP A 113 -33.48 0.85 23.86
N PRO A 114 -32.55 1.55 24.54
CA PRO A 114 -32.80 2.10 25.86
C PRO A 114 -33.89 3.18 25.89
N ARG A 115 -34.29 3.71 24.72
CA ARG A 115 -35.42 4.66 24.62
C ARG A 115 -36.77 3.98 24.75
N LYS A 116 -36.88 2.68 24.48
CA LYS A 116 -38.13 1.93 24.66
C LYS A 116 -38.46 1.75 26.14
N ALA A 117 -37.46 1.34 26.93
CA ALA A 117 -37.61 1.16 28.38
C ALA A 117 -38.02 2.45 29.13
N ASN A 118 -37.59 3.63 28.65
CA ASN A 118 -37.96 4.92 29.23
C ASN A 118 -39.33 5.44 28.80
N ASN A 119 -39.94 4.86 27.77
CA ASN A 119 -41.23 5.30 27.19
C ASN A 119 -42.37 4.31 27.46
N GLU A 120 -42.13 3.23 28.19
CA GLU A 120 -43.22 2.40 28.72
C GLU A 120 -43.99 3.21 29.78
N PRO A 121 -45.30 3.44 29.60
CA PRO A 121 -46.10 4.04 30.66
C PRO A 121 -46.04 3.08 31.86
N ALA A 122 -45.75 3.62 33.05
CA ALA A 122 -45.87 2.86 34.29
C ALA A 122 -47.25 2.19 34.30
N SER A 123 -47.28 0.88 34.07
CA SER A 123 -48.51 0.11 34.12
C SER A 123 -48.96 0.10 35.58
N GLU A 124 -49.99 0.89 35.87
CA GLU A 124 -50.85 0.77 37.05
C GLU A 124 -51.45 -0.64 37.19
#